data_AF-A0A2D8R2V8-F1
#
_entry.id   AF-A0A2D8R2V8-F1
#
_cell.length_a   1.000
_cell.length_b   1.000
_cell.length_c   1.000
_cell.angle_alpha   90.00
_cell.angle_beta   90.00
_cell.angle_gamma   90.00
#
_symmetry.space_group_name_H-M   'P 1'
#
loop_
_entity.id
_entity.type
_entity.pdbx_description
1 polymer ?
#
loop_
_entity_poly.entity_id
_entity_poly.type
_entity_poly.pdbx_seq_one_letter_code
_entity_poly.pdbx_strand_id
1 'polypeptide(L)'
;MKFRPQITVTMTPNEIALGTTTEGRPYASCKSAKIERPGRSDCNRTVMAFGPIADEIGKLTPGTPVPVTVQHQGAILRVVKLPAAA
;
A
#
# COMPACT_ATOMS: atom_id res chain seq x y z
N MET A 1 22.33 -1.43 -9.13
CA MET A 1 21.04 -0.86 -8.68
C MET A 1 19.91 -1.49 -9.49
N LYS A 2 18.99 -2.25 -8.88
CA LYS A 2 17.78 -2.73 -9.58
C LYS A 2 16.79 -1.56 -9.65
N PHE A 3 16.55 -1.03 -10.84
CA PHE A 3 15.48 -0.06 -11.08
C PHE A 3 14.14 -0.66 -10.65
N ARG A 4 13.45 -0.01 -9.72
CA ARG A 4 12.13 -0.42 -9.26
C ARG A 4 11.19 0.78 -9.38
N PRO A 5 10.37 0.84 -10.44
CA PRO A 5 9.52 1.99 -10.70
C PRO A 5 8.53 2.21 -9.55
N GLN A 6 8.39 3.48 -9.16
CA GLN A 6 7.35 3.94 -8.25
C GLN A 6 6.18 4.46 -9.08
N ILE A 7 4.98 4.02 -8.76
CA ILE A 7 3.76 4.42 -9.46
C ILE A 7 2.73 4.89 -8.45
N THR A 8 2.02 5.96 -8.78
CA THR A 8 0.87 6.41 -8.00
C THR A 8 -0.36 5.66 -8.48
N VAL A 9 -1.08 5.05 -7.56
CA VAL A 9 -2.29 4.26 -7.81
C VAL A 9 -3.35 4.67 -6.80
N THR A 10 -4.62 4.51 -7.13
CA THR A 10 -5.69 4.63 -6.13
C THR A 10 -5.86 3.26 -5.49
N MET A 11 -5.70 3.20 -4.17
CA MET A 11 -5.89 1.99 -3.38
C MET A 11 -7.14 2.14 -2.52
N THR A 12 -8.06 1.19 -2.62
CA THR A 12 -9.15 1.04 -1.66
C THR A 12 -8.80 -0.14 -0.74
N PRO A 13 -8.43 0.11 0.53
CA PRO A 13 -8.16 -0.95 1.47
C PRO A 13 -9.46 -1.67 1.84
N ASN A 14 -9.43 -3.00 1.95
CA ASN A 14 -10.59 -3.78 2.39
C ASN A 14 -10.46 -4.18 3.86
N GLU A 15 -9.34 -4.79 4.22
CA GLU A 15 -9.02 -5.15 5.60
C GLU A 15 -7.57 -4.78 5.85
N ILE A 16 -7.30 -4.06 6.94
CA ILE A 16 -5.97 -3.56 7.30
C ILE A 16 -5.51 -4.34 8.52
N ALA A 17 -4.45 -5.14 8.37
CA ALA A 17 -3.81 -5.85 9.45
C ALA A 17 -2.48 -5.19 9.79
N LEU A 18 -2.31 -4.82 11.06
CA LEU A 18 -1.08 -4.27 11.62
C LEU A 18 -0.28 -5.37 12.33
N GLY A 19 1.03 -5.24 12.32
CA GLY A 19 1.91 -6.14 13.04
C GLY A 19 3.35 -5.66 13.07
N THR A 20 4.23 -6.53 13.54
CA THR A 20 5.66 -6.28 13.61
C THR A 20 6.38 -7.38 12.82
N THR A 21 7.34 -7.00 11.99
CA THR A 21 8.16 -7.96 11.25
C THR A 21 9.07 -8.73 12.22
N THR A 22 9.66 -9.83 11.75
CA THR A 22 10.67 -10.59 12.51
C THR A 22 11.89 -9.77 12.92
N GLU A 23 12.15 -8.65 12.22
CA GLU A 23 13.22 -7.69 12.52
C GLU A 23 12.79 -6.57 13.49
N GLY A 24 11.58 -6.66 14.08
CA GLY A 24 11.08 -5.66 15.02
C GLY A 24 10.54 -4.38 14.37
N ARG A 25 10.32 -4.36 13.04
CA ARG A 25 9.82 -3.16 12.33
C ARG A 25 8.30 -3.20 12.22
N PRO A 26 7.57 -2.11 12.46
CA PRO A 26 6.13 -2.08 12.25
C PRO A 26 5.81 -2.31 10.77
N TYR A 27 4.74 -3.06 10.51
CA TYR A 27 4.21 -3.25 9.16
C TYR A 27 2.68 -3.20 9.18
N ALA A 28 2.13 -2.76 8.06
CA ALA A 28 0.72 -2.83 7.75
C ALA A 28 0.53 -3.64 6.48
N SER A 29 -0.51 -4.46 6.43
CA SER A 29 -0.87 -5.26 5.26
C SER A 29 -2.35 -5.11 4.96
N CYS A 30 -2.65 -4.77 3.70
CA CYS A 30 -4.00 -4.73 3.18
C CYS A 30 -4.16 -5.89 2.21
N LYS A 31 -4.84 -6.95 2.65
CA LYS A 31 -5.15 -8.09 1.78
C LYS A 31 -6.31 -7.70 0.87
N SER A 32 -6.22 -8.13 -0.39
CA SER A 32 -7.27 -7.88 -1.40
C SER A 32 -7.66 -6.41 -1.57
N ALA A 33 -6.69 -5.49 -1.41
CA ALA A 33 -6.94 -4.08 -1.69
C ALA A 33 -7.24 -3.88 -3.18
N LYS A 34 -8.30 -3.12 -3.48
CA LYS A 34 -8.65 -2.77 -4.86
C LYS A 34 -7.67 -1.70 -5.33
N ILE A 35 -7.02 -1.95 -6.47
CA ILE A 35 -6.06 -1.02 -7.07
C ILE A 35 -6.61 -0.55 -8.41
N GLU A 36 -6.78 0.76 -8.51
CA GLU A 36 -7.25 1.45 -9.70
C GLU A 36 -6.09 2.28 -10.27
N ARG A 37 -5.92 2.19 -11.60
CA ARG A 37 -4.85 2.88 -12.32
C ARG A 37 -5.42 3.46 -13.62
N PRO A 38 -5.06 4.71 -13.97
CA PRO A 38 -5.51 5.29 -15.22
C PRO A 38 -5.07 4.43 -16.41
N GLY A 39 -6.02 4.05 -17.26
CA GLY A 39 -5.79 3.25 -18.46
C GLY A 39 -5.54 1.75 -18.23
N ARG A 40 -5.80 1.23 -17.01
CA ARG A 40 -5.71 -0.21 -16.72
C ARG A 40 -6.96 -0.69 -15.97
N SER A 41 -7.31 -1.95 -16.17
CA SER A 41 -8.38 -2.61 -15.42
C SER A 41 -8.04 -2.67 -13.93
N ASP A 42 -9.07 -2.51 -13.11
CA ASP A 42 -9.01 -2.67 -11.67
C ASP A 42 -8.49 -4.06 -11.32
N CYS A 43 -7.66 -4.14 -10.28
CA CYS A 43 -7.12 -5.41 -9.83
C CYS A 43 -7.00 -5.45 -8.31
N ASN A 44 -7.26 -6.63 -7.74
CA ASN A 44 -7.04 -6.85 -6.33
C ASN A 44 -5.59 -7.29 -6.11
N ARG A 45 -4.91 -6.62 -5.17
CA ARG A 45 -3.52 -6.91 -4.81
C ARG A 45 -3.33 -6.82 -3.31
N THR A 46 -2.30 -7.53 -2.84
CA THR A 46 -1.82 -7.36 -1.46
C THR A 46 -0.93 -6.14 -1.43
N VAL A 47 -1.29 -5.18 -0.59
CA VAL A 47 -0.50 -3.97 -0.35
C VAL A 47 0.17 -4.08 1.01
N MET A 48 1.44 -3.72 1.09
CA MET A 48 2.19 -3.74 2.34
C MET A 48 2.94 -2.43 2.55
N ALA A 49 2.96 -1.96 3.79
CA ALA A 49 3.71 -0.81 4.23
C ALA A 49 4.60 -1.21 5.40
N PHE A 50 5.79 -0.61 5.51
CA PHE A 50 6.79 -0.97 6.51
C PHE A 50 7.40 0.29 7.11
N GLY A 51 7.71 0.27 8.41
CA GLY A 51 8.23 1.43 9.12
C GLY A 51 7.13 2.47 9.39
N PRO A 52 7.47 3.76 9.52
CA PRO A 52 6.52 4.81 9.93
C PRO A 52 5.27 4.93 9.04
N ILE A 53 5.38 4.57 7.75
CA ILE A 53 4.26 4.58 6.81
C ILE A 53 3.23 3.47 7.10
N ALA A 54 3.61 2.43 7.85
CA ALA A 54 2.69 1.40 8.30
C ALA A 54 1.64 1.98 9.26
N ASP A 55 2.05 2.86 10.16
CA ASP A 55 1.14 3.51 11.12
C ASP A 55 0.13 4.40 10.40
N GLU A 56 0.57 5.10 9.36
CA GLU A 56 -0.30 5.92 8.51
C GLU A 56 -1.30 5.07 7.69
N ILE A 57 -0.86 3.93 7.14
CA ILE A 57 -1.77 2.97 6.49
C ILE A 57 -2.78 2.40 7.51
N GLY A 58 -2.36 2.17 8.76
CA GLY A 58 -3.22 1.72 9.84
C GLY A 58 -4.37 2.66 10.19
N LYS A 59 -4.20 3.96 9.92
CA LYS A 59 -5.23 5.00 10.14
C LYS A 59 -6.22 5.11 8.98
N LEU A 60 -5.97 4.46 7.85
CA LEU A 60 -6.89 4.51 6.72
C LEU A 60 -8.21 3.82 7.04
N THR A 61 -9.29 4.35 6.47
CA THR A 61 -10.60 3.75 6.62
C THR A 61 -10.82 2.71 5.52
N PRO A 62 -11.15 1.44 5.86
CA PRO A 62 -11.57 0.44 4.89
C PRO A 62 -12.71 0.93 3.98
N GLY A 63 -12.63 0.64 2.69
CA GLY A 63 -13.61 1.07 1.69
C GLY A 63 -13.38 2.48 1.13
N THR A 64 -12.50 3.29 1.74
CA THR A 64 -12.16 4.62 1.23
C THR A 64 -11.04 4.55 0.19
N PRO A 65 -11.24 5.04 -1.05
CA PRO A 65 -10.19 5.10 -2.04
C PRO A 65 -9.16 6.18 -1.66
N VAL A 66 -7.88 5.79 -1.59
CA VAL A 66 -6.78 6.66 -1.19
C VAL A 66 -5.68 6.59 -2.26
N PRO A 67 -5.21 7.73 -2.78
CA PRO A 67 -4.05 7.73 -3.66
C PRO A 67 -2.82 7.28 -2.87
N VAL A 68 -2.03 6.36 -3.40
CA VAL A 68 -0.81 5.84 -2.77
C VAL A 68 0.29 5.66 -3.80
N THR A 69 1.52 6.00 -3.44
CA THR A 69 2.68 5.69 -4.28
C THR A 69 3.24 4.33 -3.86
N VAL A 70 3.17 3.37 -4.78
CA VAL A 70 3.59 1.98 -4.56
C VAL A 70 4.75 1.60 -5.46
N GLN A 71 5.49 0.61 -5.02
CA GLN A 71 6.55 -0.04 -5.76
C GLN A 71 6.25 -1.54 -5.85
N HIS A 72 6.35 -2.08 -7.06
CA HIS A 72 6.18 -3.52 -7.25
C HIS A 72 7.34 -4.29 -6.60
N GLN A 73 6.99 -5.26 -5.74
CA GLN A 73 7.94 -6.17 -5.11
C GLN A 73 7.43 -7.61 -5.25
N GLY A 74 7.67 -8.21 -6.42
CA GLY A 74 7.11 -9.53 -6.74
C GLY A 74 5.58 -9.46 -6.84
N ALA A 75 4.89 -10.28 -6.04
CA ALA A 75 3.43 -10.35 -6.01
C ALA A 75 2.76 -9.26 -5.17
N ILE A 76 3.52 -8.50 -4.37
CA ILE A 76 2.99 -7.46 -3.50
C ILE A 76 3.28 -6.06 -4.04
N LEU A 77 2.43 -5.12 -3.64
CA LEU A 77 2.66 -3.69 -3.82
C LEU A 77 3.17 -3.12 -2.50
N ARG A 78 4.41 -2.63 -2.48
CA ARG A 78 4.95 -1.96 -1.30
C ARG A 78 4.61 -0.47 -1.36
N VAL A 79 3.96 0.06 -0.34
CA VAL A 79 3.74 1.50 -0.20
C VAL A 79 5.07 2.17 0.14
N VAL A 80 5.43 3.18 -0.64
CA VAL A 80 6.65 3.98 -0.45
C VAL A 80 6.32 5.36 0.09
N LYS A 81 5.21 5.94 -0.37
CA LYS A 81 4.78 7.27 0.04
C LYS A 81 3.26 7.36 0.01
N LEU A 82 2.71 7.96 1.05
CA LEU A 82 1.35 8.48 1.05
C LEU A 82 1.40 9.92 0.53
N PRO A 83 0.45 10.36 -0.30
CA PRO A 83 0.32 11.77 -0.62
C PRO A 83 0.17 12.51 0.70
N ALA A 84 0.88 13.63 0.83
CA ALA A 84 0.70 14.49 1.98
C ALA A 84 -0.80 14.81 2.08
N ALA A 85 -1.39 14.58 3.25
CA ALA A 85 -2.72 15.12 3.53
C ALA A 85 -2.66 16.62 3.22
N ALA A 86 -3.47 17.04 2.24
CA ALA A 86 -3.68 18.45 1.95
C ALA A 86 -4.45 19.10 3.09
#